data_AF-A0A7C4R3G0-F1
#
_entry.id   AF-A0A7C4R3G0-F1
#
_cell.length_a   1.000
_cell.length_b   1.000
_cell.length_c   1.000
_cell.angle_alpha   90.00
_cell.angle_beta   90.00
_cell.angle_gamma   90.00
#
_symmetry.space_group_name_H-M   'P 1'
#
loop_
_entity.id
_entity.type
_entity.pdbx_description
1 polymer ?
#
loop_
_entity_poly.entity_id
_entity_poly.type
_entity_poly.pdbx_seq_one_letter_code
_entity_poly.pdbx_strand_id
1 'polypeptide(L)'
;MKTARQWRLALGLFWLAVAVSPQEGGAAEAAAEPDLKPGDHVRFISQDIRVVNRVPVDVQPVRAWLLNRQGDRPLKHWKQIQVFEIKERYAGAWDRCIVKTENGDFVELFIAHLPPEVAAYFTKRKKLEADLAALRAVVETEEKRVREADAVTPGGIVWPPGYVPEEVLERRAVVNLAAEKLRQKKVELAKLEEQFTALRNSGPMMTTELAMFTGRRHAGLEIWDCGIKRQ
;
A
#
# COMPACT_ATOMS: atom_id res chain seq x y z
N MET A 1 31.24 27.10 6.30
CA MET A 1 29.98 27.36 7.04
C MET A 1 29.01 26.23 6.74
N LYS A 2 28.85 25.29 7.68
CA LYS A 2 28.05 24.07 7.55
C LYS A 2 26.90 24.15 8.56
N THR A 3 25.65 24.07 8.10
CA THR A 3 24.46 24.01 8.96
C THR A 3 23.88 22.61 8.91
N ALA A 4 24.19 21.81 9.94
CA ALA A 4 23.58 20.51 10.18
C ALA A 4 22.19 20.72 10.80
N ARG A 5 21.13 20.26 10.11
CA ARG A 5 19.77 20.20 10.67
C ARG A 5 19.54 18.83 11.29
N GLN A 6 19.57 18.78 12.62
CA GLN A 6 19.09 17.68 13.45
C GLN A 6 17.57 17.61 13.36
N TRP A 7 17.04 16.46 12.94
CA TRP A 7 15.63 16.10 13.13
C TRP A 7 15.54 15.10 14.28
N ARG A 8 14.92 15.52 15.39
CA ARG A 8 14.51 14.68 16.52
C ARG A 8 13.02 14.90 16.75
N LEU A 9 12.18 13.91 16.44
CA LEU A 9 10.81 13.76 16.94
C LEU A 9 10.52 12.23 16.92
N ALA A 10 10.72 11.54 18.04
CA ALA A 10 9.71 11.27 19.08
C ALA A 10 8.68 10.20 18.65
N LEU A 11 9.10 8.94 18.69
CA LEU A 11 8.23 7.76 18.63
C LEU A 11 7.59 7.56 20.02
N GLY A 12 6.30 7.87 20.12
CA GLY A 12 5.47 7.54 21.28
C GLY A 12 5.17 6.04 21.31
N LEU A 13 5.76 5.34 22.27
CA LEU A 13 5.45 3.97 22.66
C LEU A 13 4.14 3.96 23.46
N PHE A 14 3.05 3.48 22.87
CA PHE A 14 1.87 3.03 23.62
C PHE A 14 1.97 1.52 23.81
N TRP A 15 2.35 1.11 25.01
CA TRP A 15 2.24 -0.27 25.48
C TRP A 15 0.80 -0.53 25.93
N LEU A 16 0.04 -1.32 25.18
CA LEU A 16 -1.18 -1.94 25.69
C LEU A 16 -0.81 -3.32 26.24
N ALA A 17 -0.85 -3.45 27.57
CA ALA A 17 -0.78 -4.73 28.26
C ALA A 17 -2.10 -5.49 28.06
N VAL A 18 -2.08 -6.54 27.25
CA VAL A 18 -3.17 -7.53 27.19
C VAL A 18 -2.85 -8.62 28.20
N ALA A 19 -3.68 -8.74 29.23
CA ALA A 19 -3.65 -9.85 30.17
C ALA A 19 -4.03 -11.14 29.44
N VAL A 20 -3.09 -12.09 29.39
CA VAL A 20 -3.32 -13.45 28.90
C VAL A 20 -3.75 -14.32 30.08
N SER A 21 -4.98 -14.82 30.04
CA SER A 21 -5.47 -15.85 30.95
C SER A 21 -4.78 -17.19 30.66
N PRO A 22 -4.41 -17.98 31.69
CA PRO A 22 -3.93 -19.34 31.50
C PRO A 22 -5.11 -20.27 31.23
N GLN A 23 -5.12 -20.94 30.08
CA GLN A 23 -6.11 -21.97 29.77
C GLN A 23 -5.49 -23.35 30.03
N GLU A 24 -6.16 -24.09 30.91
CA GLU A 24 -5.79 -25.41 31.38
C GLU A 24 -5.78 -26.47 30.27
N GLY A 25 -4.96 -27.52 30.51
CA GLY A 25 -4.60 -28.57 29.57
C GLY A 25 -5.77 -29.39 29.03
N GLY A 26 -5.76 -29.58 27.70
CA GLY A 26 -6.50 -30.60 26.98
C GLY A 26 -5.57 -31.72 26.55
N ALA A 27 -5.98 -32.96 26.83
CA ALA A 27 -5.27 -34.20 26.53
C ALA A 27 -4.98 -34.37 25.02
N ALA A 28 -3.88 -35.07 24.72
CA ALA A 28 -3.49 -35.48 23.39
C ALA A 28 -4.49 -36.51 22.82
N GLU A 29 -5.44 -36.01 22.03
CA GLU A 29 -6.35 -36.83 21.23
C GLU A 29 -5.62 -37.28 19.94
N ALA A 30 -5.57 -38.59 19.73
CA ALA A 30 -4.91 -39.21 18.60
C ALA A 30 -5.53 -38.72 17.28
N ALA A 31 -4.70 -38.13 16.41
CA ALA A 31 -5.11 -37.59 15.13
C ALA A 31 -5.67 -38.72 14.22
N ALA A 32 -6.99 -38.72 14.06
CA ALA A 32 -7.66 -39.50 13.02
C ALA A 32 -7.24 -38.98 11.64
N GLU A 33 -6.94 -39.89 10.72
CA GLU A 33 -6.63 -39.55 9.32
C GLU A 33 -7.82 -38.83 8.68
N PRO A 34 -7.61 -37.68 8.00
CA PRO A 34 -8.70 -36.94 7.40
C PRO A 34 -9.28 -37.69 6.20
N ASP A 35 -10.53 -38.15 6.35
CA ASP A 35 -11.36 -38.69 5.27
C ASP A 35 -11.63 -37.58 4.23
N LEU A 36 -10.83 -37.55 3.15
CA LEU A 36 -11.00 -36.60 2.05
C LEU A 36 -12.29 -36.92 1.29
N LYS A 37 -13.28 -36.02 1.34
CA LYS A 37 -14.57 -36.22 0.70
C LYS A 37 -14.53 -35.74 -0.76
N PRO A 38 -15.21 -36.42 -1.69
CA PRO A 38 -15.42 -35.90 -3.05
C PRO A 38 -16.12 -34.54 -2.99
N GLY A 39 -15.40 -33.48 -3.38
CA GLY A 39 -15.84 -32.08 -3.24
C GLY A 39 -14.92 -31.21 -2.37
N ASP A 40 -13.98 -31.81 -1.63
CA ASP A 40 -12.94 -31.05 -0.93
C ASP A 40 -12.04 -30.36 -1.95
N HIS A 41 -11.97 -29.03 -1.86
CA HIS A 41 -11.04 -28.23 -2.64
C HIS A 41 -9.62 -28.52 -2.14
N VAL A 42 -8.96 -29.51 -2.76
CA VAL A 42 -7.52 -29.69 -2.65
C VAL A 42 -6.90 -28.40 -3.18
N ARG A 43 -6.49 -27.52 -2.28
CA ARG A 43 -5.65 -26.38 -2.64
C ARG A 43 -4.33 -26.97 -3.09
N PHE A 44 -4.18 -27.17 -4.40
CA PHE A 44 -2.89 -27.41 -5.00
C PHE A 44 -2.02 -26.24 -4.56
N ILE A 45 -1.07 -26.51 -3.66
CA ILE A 45 -0.09 -25.53 -3.25
C ILE A 45 0.71 -25.27 -4.52
N SER A 46 0.41 -24.15 -5.20
CA SER A 46 1.10 -23.76 -6.41
C SER A 46 2.60 -23.73 -6.11
N GLN A 47 3.36 -24.57 -6.80
CA GLN A 47 4.81 -24.63 -6.65
C GLN A 47 5.38 -23.25 -7.02
N ASP A 48 6.11 -22.60 -6.12
CA ASP A 48 6.81 -21.33 -6.41
C ASP A 48 8.22 -21.68 -6.91
N ILE A 49 8.29 -22.12 -8.17
CA ILE A 49 9.56 -22.42 -8.85
C ILE A 49 10.04 -21.16 -9.56
N ARG A 50 11.26 -20.75 -9.21
CA ARG A 50 11.92 -19.58 -9.78
C ARG A 50 13.15 -19.99 -10.56
N VAL A 51 13.40 -19.33 -11.68
CA VAL A 51 14.62 -19.55 -12.47
C VAL A 51 15.63 -18.45 -12.15
N VAL A 52 16.76 -18.83 -11.56
CA VAL A 52 17.90 -17.94 -11.29
C VAL A 52 19.11 -18.47 -12.06
N ASN A 53 19.70 -17.67 -12.94
CA ASN A 53 20.83 -18.10 -13.78
C ASN A 53 20.59 -19.45 -14.50
N ARG A 54 19.38 -19.65 -15.05
CA ARG A 54 18.91 -20.90 -15.71
C ARG A 54 18.73 -22.11 -14.79
N VAL A 55 18.94 -21.97 -13.49
CA VAL A 55 18.70 -23.03 -12.50
C VAL A 55 17.30 -22.84 -11.89
N PRO A 56 16.40 -23.84 -12.00
CA PRO A 56 15.13 -23.81 -11.29
C PRO A 56 15.37 -24.05 -9.79
N VAL A 57 14.75 -23.22 -8.96
CA VAL A 57 14.82 -23.26 -7.49
C VAL A 57 13.40 -23.22 -6.95
N ASP A 58 13.03 -24.23 -6.17
CA ASP A 58 11.77 -24.23 -5.43
C ASP A 58 11.93 -23.42 -4.14
N VAL A 59 11.24 -22.27 -4.05
CA VAL A 59 11.26 -21.42 -2.85
C VAL A 59 10.08 -21.64 -1.92
N GLN A 60 9.19 -22.60 -2.22
CA GLN A 60 8.05 -22.95 -1.37
C GLN A 60 8.46 -23.34 0.07
N PRO A 61 9.55 -24.10 0.31
CA PRO A 61 9.99 -24.39 1.68
C PRO A 61 10.33 -23.13 2.48
N VAL A 62 10.87 -22.09 1.84
CA VAL A 62 11.18 -20.81 2.50
C VAL A 62 9.90 -20.10 2.92
N ARG A 63 8.87 -20.11 2.07
CA ARG A 63 7.57 -19.52 2.40
C ARG A 63 6.89 -20.25 3.56
N ALA A 64 6.88 -21.59 3.52
CA ALA A 64 6.35 -22.41 4.61
C ALA A 64 7.08 -22.11 5.93
N TRP A 65 8.41 -21.98 5.88
CA TRP A 65 9.20 -21.59 7.04
C TRP A 65 8.92 -20.16 7.52
N LEU A 66 8.70 -19.19 6.62
CA LEU A 66 8.39 -17.82 7.00
C LEU A 66 7.05 -17.70 7.76
N LEU A 67 6.09 -18.60 7.50
CA LEU A 67 4.80 -18.64 8.18
C LEU A 67 4.92 -19.23 9.60
N ASN A 68 5.62 -20.35 9.76
CA ASN A 68 5.63 -21.11 11.01
C ASN A 68 6.89 -20.89 11.86
N ARG A 69 8.00 -20.48 11.24
CA ARG A 69 9.33 -20.30 11.84
C ARG A 69 9.85 -21.52 12.61
N GLN A 70 9.41 -22.72 12.22
CA GLN A 70 9.79 -23.98 12.86
C GLN A 70 10.97 -24.65 12.14
N GLY A 71 11.90 -25.18 12.92
CA GLY A 71 13.07 -25.92 12.42
C GLY A 71 14.12 -25.04 11.74
N ASP A 72 15.07 -25.71 11.08
CA ASP A 72 16.12 -25.05 10.33
C ASP A 72 15.57 -24.32 9.10
N ARG A 73 16.01 -23.09 8.89
CA ARG A 73 15.62 -22.29 7.74
C ARG A 73 16.15 -22.94 6.44
N PRO A 74 15.27 -23.35 5.50
CA PRO A 74 15.69 -23.81 4.19
C PRO A 74 16.20 -22.64 3.35
N LEU A 75 17.11 -22.92 2.42
CA LEU A 75 17.64 -21.94 1.46
C LEU A 75 18.05 -20.61 2.12
N LYS A 76 18.97 -20.65 3.10
CA LYS A 76 19.39 -19.50 3.94
C LYS A 76 19.79 -18.23 3.17
N HIS A 77 20.17 -18.37 1.90
CA HIS A 77 20.57 -17.28 1.01
C HIS A 77 19.37 -16.48 0.45
N TRP A 78 18.17 -17.05 0.48
CA TRP A 78 16.93 -16.39 0.09
C TRP A 78 16.33 -15.67 1.29
N LYS A 79 16.18 -14.36 1.15
CA LYS A 79 15.65 -13.48 2.20
C LYS A 79 14.37 -12.83 1.73
N GLN A 80 13.47 -12.60 2.69
CA GLN A 80 12.28 -11.80 2.44
C GLN A 80 12.67 -10.32 2.40
N ILE A 81 12.25 -9.63 1.34
CA ILE A 81 12.42 -8.20 1.19
C ILE A 81 11.06 -7.57 0.89
N GLN A 82 10.82 -6.39 1.44
CA GLN A 82 9.66 -5.57 1.09
C GLN A 82 10.15 -4.33 0.35
N VAL A 83 9.79 -4.21 -0.93
CA VAL A 83 10.10 -3.02 -1.71
C VAL A 83 9.25 -1.86 -1.20
N PHE A 84 9.89 -0.74 -0.88
CA PHE A 84 9.24 0.47 -0.38
C PHE A 84 9.20 1.59 -1.42
N GLU A 85 10.26 1.66 -2.25
CA GLU A 85 10.38 2.63 -3.33
C GLU A 85 11.25 2.07 -4.46
N ILE A 86 10.86 2.34 -5.70
CA ILE A 86 11.65 2.12 -6.92
C ILE A 86 12.12 3.49 -7.40
N LYS A 87 13.43 3.73 -7.38
CA LYS A 87 14.04 5.02 -7.76
C LYS A 87 14.16 5.13 -9.27
N GLU A 88 14.95 4.25 -9.87
CA GLU A 88 15.29 4.29 -11.29
C GLU A 88 15.61 2.89 -11.80
N ARG A 89 15.42 2.67 -13.10
CA ARG A 89 15.84 1.44 -13.77
C ARG A 89 17.23 1.65 -14.36
N TYR A 90 18.19 0.86 -13.92
CA TYR A 90 19.59 0.97 -14.34
C TYR A 90 19.87 0.04 -15.53
N ALA A 91 20.27 0.62 -16.66
CA ALA A 91 20.71 -0.08 -17.87
C ALA A 91 19.74 -1.19 -18.36
N GLY A 92 18.44 -1.07 -18.06
CA GLY A 92 17.41 -2.05 -18.41
C GLY A 92 17.46 -3.38 -17.63
N ALA A 93 18.53 -3.67 -16.91
CA ALA A 93 18.78 -4.97 -16.28
C ALA A 93 18.34 -5.03 -14.79
N TRP A 94 18.45 -3.92 -14.06
CA TRP A 94 18.17 -3.88 -12.62
C TRP A 94 17.33 -2.68 -12.24
N ASP A 95 16.48 -2.85 -11.24
CA ASP A 95 15.74 -1.76 -10.62
C ASP A 95 16.44 -1.35 -9.33
N ARG A 96 16.71 -0.04 -9.18
CA ARG A 96 17.30 0.53 -7.96
C ARG A 96 16.19 0.77 -6.94
N CYS A 97 16.23 0.05 -5.84
CA CYS A 97 15.13 -0.01 -4.88
C CYS A 97 15.59 0.32 -3.46
N ILE A 98 14.72 0.99 -2.71
CA ILE A 98 14.79 1.01 -1.24
C ILE A 98 13.91 -0.14 -0.75
N VAL A 99 14.51 -1.07 -0.01
CA VAL A 99 13.81 -2.22 0.53
C VAL A 99 13.95 -2.29 2.04
N LYS A 100 12.91 -2.80 2.69
CA LYS A 100 12.98 -3.27 4.08
C LYS A 100 13.36 -4.74 4.06
N THR A 101 14.48 -5.08 4.68
CA THR A 101 14.93 -6.46 4.82
C THR A 101 14.16 -7.19 5.91
N GLU A 102 14.29 -8.51 5.95
CA GLU A 102 13.71 -9.35 7.01
C GLU A 102 14.13 -8.94 8.43
N ASN A 103 15.32 -8.36 8.59
CA ASN A 103 15.81 -7.86 9.88
C ASN A 103 15.17 -6.53 10.29
N GLY A 104 14.39 -5.91 9.40
CA GLY A 104 13.76 -4.61 9.62
C GLY A 104 14.56 -3.42 9.08
N ASP A 105 15.81 -3.63 8.64
CA ASP A 105 16.68 -2.58 8.11
C ASP A 105 16.20 -2.09 6.74
N PHE A 106 16.24 -0.78 6.54
CA PHE A 106 16.05 -0.17 5.22
C PHE A 106 17.40 -0.08 4.51
N VAL A 107 17.51 -0.76 3.39
CA VAL A 107 18.71 -0.78 2.56
C VAL A 107 18.39 -0.40 1.13
N GLU A 108 19.35 0.24 0.48
CA GLU A 108 19.30 0.53 -0.93
C GLU A 108 20.09 -0.53 -1.69
N LEU A 109 19.48 -1.12 -2.71
CA LEU A 109 20.09 -2.20 -3.50
C LEU A 109 19.54 -2.23 -4.93
N PHE A 110 20.21 -2.99 -5.79
CA PHE A 110 19.74 -3.32 -7.13
C PHE A 110 18.99 -4.65 -7.11
N ILE A 111 17.82 -4.71 -7.74
CA ILE A 111 17.04 -5.94 -7.89
C ILE A 111 16.96 -6.32 -9.36
N ALA A 112 17.40 -7.53 -9.68
CA ALA A 112 17.16 -8.20 -10.95
C ALA A 112 15.83 -8.94 -10.92
N HIS A 113 15.16 -8.99 -12.07
CA HIS A 113 13.88 -9.71 -12.27
C HIS A 113 12.81 -9.37 -11.24
N LEU A 114 12.69 -8.09 -10.87
CA LEU A 114 11.61 -7.63 -10.00
C LEU A 114 10.26 -7.96 -10.67
N PRO A 115 9.32 -8.63 -9.96
CA PRO A 115 8.04 -8.98 -10.57
C PRO A 115 7.29 -7.73 -11.07
N PRO A 116 6.71 -7.75 -12.27
CA PRO A 116 6.08 -6.59 -12.88
C PRO A 116 4.89 -6.07 -12.05
N GLU A 117 4.27 -6.92 -11.22
CA GLU A 117 3.20 -6.55 -10.31
C GLU A 117 3.66 -5.54 -9.24
N VAL A 118 4.91 -5.63 -8.79
CA VAL A 118 5.49 -4.69 -7.83
C VAL A 118 5.63 -3.31 -8.47
N ALA A 119 6.17 -3.25 -9.70
CA ALA A 119 6.28 -2.01 -10.45
C ALA A 119 4.89 -1.41 -10.76
N ALA A 120 3.93 -2.26 -11.17
CA ALA A 120 2.55 -1.85 -11.42
C ALA A 120 1.89 -1.27 -10.17
N TYR A 121 2.14 -1.85 -8.99
CA TYR A 121 1.66 -1.33 -7.71
C TYR A 121 2.17 0.09 -7.45
N PHE A 122 3.47 0.35 -7.62
CA PHE A 122 4.03 1.69 -7.40
C PHE A 122 3.54 2.72 -8.41
N THR A 123 3.37 2.33 -9.68
CA THR A 123 2.77 3.19 -10.70
C THR A 123 1.33 3.55 -10.35
N LYS A 124 0.52 2.56 -9.94
CA LYS A 124 -0.86 2.78 -9.50
C LYS A 124 -0.94 3.68 -8.26
N ARG A 125 -0.05 3.46 -7.28
CA ARG A 125 0.05 4.29 -6.08
C ARG A 125 0.37 5.74 -6.42
N LYS A 126 1.40 6.00 -7.23
CA LYS A 126 1.78 7.34 -7.67
C LYS A 126 0.64 8.04 -8.42
N LYS A 127 -0.08 7.30 -9.28
CA LYS A 127 -1.24 7.84 -10.00
C LYS A 127 -2.36 8.26 -9.04
N LEU A 128 -2.77 7.38 -8.13
CA LEU A 128 -3.83 7.70 -7.15
C LEU A 128 -3.43 8.87 -6.23
N GLU A 129 -2.16 8.95 -5.86
CA GLU A 129 -1.64 10.06 -5.06
C GLU A 129 -1.73 11.40 -5.80
N ALA A 130 -1.39 11.42 -7.10
CA ALA A 130 -1.55 12.60 -7.95
C ALA A 130 -3.02 12.97 -8.16
N ASP A 131 -3.88 11.99 -8.41
CA ASP A 131 -5.33 12.19 -8.58
C ASP A 131 -5.96 12.76 -7.28
N LEU A 132 -5.56 12.25 -6.11
CA LEU A 132 -5.97 12.77 -4.81
C LEU A 132 -5.54 14.22 -4.59
N ALA A 133 -4.28 14.53 -4.88
CA ALA A 133 -3.75 15.89 -4.73
C ALA A 133 -4.51 16.88 -5.64
N ALA A 134 -4.74 16.51 -6.90
CA ALA A 134 -5.48 17.33 -7.85
C ALA A 134 -6.94 17.55 -7.41
N LEU A 135 -7.65 16.48 -7.00
CA LEU A 135 -9.05 16.59 -6.59
C LEU A 135 -9.22 17.39 -5.29
N ARG A 136 -8.28 17.26 -4.34
CA ARG A 136 -8.28 18.09 -3.12
C ARG A 136 -8.16 19.57 -3.43
N ALA A 137 -7.25 19.95 -4.34
CA ALA A 137 -7.10 21.34 -4.76
C ALA A 137 -8.37 21.89 -5.44
N VAL A 138 -9.06 21.05 -6.24
CA VAL A 138 -10.36 21.41 -6.85
C VAL A 138 -11.43 21.60 -5.77
N VAL A 139 -11.53 20.69 -4.79
CA VAL A 139 -12.49 20.80 -3.69
C VAL A 139 -12.24 22.08 -2.89
N GLU A 140 -11.00 22.39 -2.53
CA GLU A 140 -10.65 23.61 -1.80
C GLU A 140 -11.04 24.89 -2.57
N THR A 141 -10.78 24.91 -3.89
CA THR A 141 -11.15 26.04 -4.75
C THR A 141 -12.67 26.20 -4.83
N GLU A 142 -13.40 25.10 -4.99
CA GLU A 142 -14.87 25.11 -5.06
C GLU A 142 -15.51 25.48 -3.72
N GLU A 143 -14.95 25.04 -2.58
CA GLU A 143 -15.37 25.47 -1.25
C GLU A 143 -15.25 26.98 -1.08
N LYS A 144 -14.14 27.55 -1.52
CA LYS A 144 -13.94 29.00 -1.50
C LYS A 144 -14.98 29.71 -2.37
N ARG A 145 -15.21 29.22 -3.60
CA ARG A 145 -16.20 29.80 -4.52
C ARG A 145 -17.62 29.76 -3.96
N VAL A 146 -18.03 28.63 -3.38
CA VAL A 146 -19.36 28.49 -2.74
C VAL A 146 -19.49 29.47 -1.58
N ARG A 147 -18.46 29.60 -0.74
CA ARG A 147 -18.45 30.53 0.40
C ARG A 147 -18.56 31.99 -0.04
N GLU A 148 -17.84 32.38 -1.07
CA GLU A 148 -17.90 33.74 -1.64
C GLU A 148 -19.28 34.03 -2.24
N ALA A 149 -19.86 33.08 -2.97
CA ALA A 149 -21.18 33.22 -3.57
C ALA A 149 -22.31 33.27 -2.53
N ASP A 150 -22.19 32.51 -1.44
CA ASP A 150 -23.14 32.53 -0.32
C ASP A 150 -23.05 33.86 0.45
N ALA A 151 -21.84 34.38 0.69
CA ALA A 151 -21.62 35.64 1.40
C ALA A 151 -22.26 36.86 0.72
N VAL A 152 -22.41 36.85 -0.61
CA VAL A 152 -23.07 37.92 -1.38
C VAL A 152 -24.57 37.72 -1.58
N THR A 153 -25.12 36.60 -1.09
CA THR A 153 -26.56 36.32 -1.12
C THR A 153 -27.22 37.03 0.06
N PRO A 154 -28.22 37.91 -0.15
CA PRO A 154 -28.85 38.64 0.95
C PRO A 154 -29.47 37.69 1.98
N GLY A 155 -28.85 37.61 3.16
CA GLY A 155 -29.34 36.91 4.33
C GLY A 155 -30.06 37.85 5.29
N GLY A 156 -31.12 37.37 5.96
CA GLY A 156 -31.77 38.10 7.06
C GLY A 156 -32.77 39.20 6.69
N ILE A 157 -32.99 39.48 5.40
CA ILE A 157 -34.06 40.41 4.97
C ILE A 157 -35.39 39.65 5.02
N VAL A 158 -36.29 40.09 5.90
CA VAL A 158 -37.68 39.62 5.94
C VAL A 158 -38.43 40.31 4.82
N TRP A 159 -38.62 39.59 3.72
CA TRP A 159 -39.45 40.07 2.63
C TRP A 159 -40.94 39.88 2.94
N PRO A 160 -41.83 40.72 2.39
CA PRO A 160 -43.27 40.52 2.49
C PRO A 160 -43.66 39.10 2.04
N PRO A 161 -44.69 38.48 2.65
CA PRO A 161 -45.18 37.17 2.23
C PRO A 161 -45.48 37.15 0.73
N GLY A 162 -44.84 36.23 -0.01
CA GLY A 162 -45.02 36.08 -1.46
C GLY A 162 -44.14 36.97 -2.34
N TYR A 163 -43.26 37.80 -1.79
CA TYR A 163 -42.33 38.63 -2.56
C TYR A 163 -40.89 38.24 -2.24
N VAL A 164 -40.16 37.65 -3.19
CA VAL A 164 -38.71 37.52 -3.14
C VAL A 164 -38.20 38.07 -4.47
N PRO A 165 -37.27 39.05 -4.48
CA PRO A 165 -36.73 39.55 -5.74
C PRO A 165 -36.16 38.42 -6.59
N GLU A 166 -36.43 38.43 -7.89
CA GLU A 166 -35.97 37.42 -8.83
C GLU A 166 -34.45 37.23 -8.77
N GLU A 167 -33.69 38.33 -8.68
CA GLU A 167 -32.24 38.32 -8.51
C GLU A 167 -31.76 37.51 -7.30
N VAL A 168 -32.52 37.51 -6.19
CA VAL A 168 -32.19 36.74 -4.98
C VAL A 168 -32.45 35.26 -5.22
N LEU A 169 -33.52 34.91 -5.94
CA LEU A 169 -33.83 33.53 -6.32
C LEU A 169 -32.77 32.96 -7.27
N GLU A 170 -32.37 33.73 -8.28
CA GLU A 170 -31.32 33.34 -9.22
C GLU A 170 -29.96 33.11 -8.52
N ARG A 171 -29.55 34.03 -7.65
CA ARG A 171 -28.31 33.88 -6.88
C ARG A 171 -28.35 32.64 -5.99
N ARG A 172 -29.47 32.40 -5.29
CA ARG A 172 -29.65 31.18 -4.49
C ARG A 172 -29.58 29.91 -5.34
N ALA A 173 -30.18 29.91 -6.54
CA ALA A 173 -30.11 28.78 -7.45
C ALA A 173 -28.65 28.49 -7.88
N VAL A 174 -27.85 29.52 -8.16
CA VAL A 174 -26.43 29.39 -8.49
C VAL A 174 -25.62 28.84 -7.32
N VAL A 175 -25.82 29.36 -6.10
CA VAL A 175 -25.16 28.85 -4.88
C VAL A 175 -25.53 27.39 -4.63
N ASN A 176 -26.82 27.04 -4.73
CA ASN A 176 -27.31 25.68 -4.55
C ASN A 176 -26.70 24.71 -5.57
N LEU A 177 -26.62 25.12 -6.85
CA LEU A 177 -25.99 24.32 -7.89
C LEU A 177 -24.49 24.12 -7.63
N ALA A 178 -23.79 25.16 -7.18
CA ALA A 178 -22.37 25.09 -6.85
C ALA A 178 -22.13 24.20 -5.62
N ALA A 179 -22.97 24.31 -4.59
CA ALA A 179 -22.93 23.47 -3.39
C ALA A 179 -23.17 21.99 -3.74
N GLU A 180 -24.10 21.71 -4.65
CA GLU A 180 -24.34 20.35 -5.13
C GLU A 180 -23.14 19.77 -5.90
N LYS A 181 -22.52 20.55 -6.78
CA LYS A 181 -21.28 20.15 -7.47
C LYS A 181 -20.15 19.87 -6.49
N LEU A 182 -19.99 20.73 -5.49
CA LEU A 182 -19.02 20.55 -4.42
C LEU A 182 -19.30 19.25 -3.63
N ARG A 183 -20.56 18.98 -3.30
CA ARG A 183 -20.97 17.75 -2.62
C ARG A 183 -20.57 16.51 -3.43
N GLN A 184 -20.83 16.50 -4.73
CA GLN A 184 -20.43 15.41 -5.63
C GLN A 184 -18.91 15.22 -5.65
N LYS A 185 -18.13 16.31 -5.70
CA LYS A 185 -16.67 16.26 -5.66
C LYS A 185 -16.12 15.71 -4.34
N LYS A 186 -16.76 16.03 -3.21
CA LYS A 186 -16.42 15.45 -1.91
C LYS A 186 -16.69 13.95 -1.84
N VAL A 187 -17.80 13.48 -2.41
CA VAL A 187 -18.09 12.04 -2.52
C VAL A 187 -17.04 11.33 -3.40
N GLU A 188 -16.67 11.93 -4.53
CA GLU A 188 -15.60 11.44 -5.39
C GLU A 188 -14.26 11.36 -4.65
N LEU A 189 -13.93 12.39 -3.87
CA LEU A 189 -12.72 12.45 -3.05
C LEU A 189 -12.71 11.32 -2.01
N ALA A 190 -13.79 11.14 -1.25
CA ALA A 190 -13.90 10.07 -0.26
C ALA A 190 -13.72 8.68 -0.88
N LYS A 191 -14.30 8.44 -2.05
CA LYS A 191 -14.13 7.18 -2.79
C LYS A 191 -12.67 6.96 -3.20
N LEU A 192 -11.97 8.01 -3.66
CA LEU A 192 -10.57 7.91 -4.05
C LEU A 192 -9.66 7.67 -2.83
N GLU A 193 -9.98 8.27 -1.69
CA GLU A 193 -9.27 8.04 -0.42
C GLU A 193 -9.45 6.61 0.09
N GLU A 194 -10.65 6.04 -0.04
CA GLU A 194 -10.92 4.63 0.26
C GLU A 194 -10.09 3.70 -0.64
N GLN A 195 -10.07 3.95 -1.96
CA GLN A 195 -9.26 3.18 -2.91
C GLN A 195 -7.78 3.26 -2.61
N PHE A 196 -7.27 4.45 -2.26
CA PHE A 196 -5.88 4.64 -1.88
C PHE A 196 -5.53 3.90 -0.58
N THR A 197 -6.43 3.94 0.40
CA THR A 197 -6.27 3.22 1.68
C THR A 197 -6.27 1.71 1.47
N ALA A 198 -7.21 1.18 0.67
CA ALA A 198 -7.26 -0.23 0.31
C ALA A 198 -5.97 -0.66 -0.42
N LEU A 199 -5.49 0.15 -1.37
CA LEU A 199 -4.22 -0.11 -2.06
C LEU A 199 -3.06 -0.14 -1.06
N ARG A 200 -2.94 0.87 -0.18
CA ARG A 200 -1.89 0.95 0.84
C ARG A 200 -1.89 -0.27 1.76
N ASN A 201 -3.06 -0.73 2.19
CA ASN A 201 -3.22 -1.90 3.06
C ASN A 201 -2.82 -3.19 2.35
N SER A 202 -3.06 -3.30 1.04
CA SER A 202 -2.57 -4.42 0.23
C SER A 202 -1.06 -4.35 -0.08
N GLY A 203 -0.44 -3.18 0.12
CA GLY A 203 0.95 -2.90 -0.21
C GLY A 203 1.95 -3.94 0.31
N PRO A 204 1.97 -4.27 1.62
CA PRO A 204 2.87 -5.28 2.14
C PRO A 204 2.78 -6.63 1.43
N MET A 205 1.59 -7.06 0.99
CA MET A 205 1.44 -8.30 0.25
C MET A 205 1.95 -8.18 -1.20
N MET A 206 1.68 -7.04 -1.84
CA MET A 206 2.01 -6.81 -3.26
C MET A 206 3.48 -6.44 -3.49
N THR A 207 4.19 -5.96 -2.47
CA THR A 207 5.59 -5.50 -2.58
C THR A 207 6.59 -6.37 -1.82
N THR A 208 6.13 -7.45 -1.17
CA THR A 208 7.00 -8.38 -0.47
C THR A 208 7.35 -9.55 -1.37
N GLU A 209 8.65 -9.76 -1.57
CA GLU A 209 9.17 -10.84 -2.39
C GLU A 209 10.34 -11.55 -1.72
N LEU A 210 10.58 -12.78 -2.16
CA LEU A 210 11.82 -13.46 -1.86
C LEU A 210 12.88 -13.03 -2.87
N ALA A 211 14.09 -12.76 -2.39
CA ALA A 211 15.22 -12.44 -3.23
C ALA A 211 16.50 -13.01 -2.62
N MET A 212 17.46 -13.32 -3.48
CA MET A 212 18.77 -13.78 -3.05
C MET A 212 19.86 -12.82 -3.49
N PHE A 213 20.87 -12.61 -2.64
CA PHE A 213 22.06 -11.86 -3.03
C PHE A 213 22.85 -12.65 -4.08
N THR A 214 23.20 -12.00 -5.19
CA THR A 214 23.89 -12.65 -6.32
C THR A 214 25.40 -12.81 -6.13
N GLY A 215 25.94 -12.33 -5.02
CA GLY A 215 27.40 -12.24 -4.80
C GLY A 215 28.06 -11.06 -5.49
N ARG A 216 27.30 -10.23 -6.24
CA ARG A 216 27.83 -9.11 -7.02
C ARG A 216 27.39 -7.77 -6.45
N ARG A 217 28.24 -6.75 -6.62
CA ARG A 217 27.95 -5.36 -6.28
C ARG A 217 28.18 -4.47 -7.50
N HIS A 218 27.37 -3.42 -7.64
CA HIS A 218 27.53 -2.39 -8.65
C HIS A 218 27.41 -1.01 -7.99
N ALA A 219 28.35 -0.11 -8.28
CA ALA A 219 28.44 1.20 -7.63
C ALA A 219 28.36 1.14 -6.08
N GLY A 220 28.93 0.10 -5.47
CA GLY A 220 28.88 -0.13 -4.02
C GLY A 220 27.57 -0.72 -3.48
N LEU A 221 26.52 -0.83 -4.30
CA LEU A 221 25.24 -1.42 -3.92
C LEU A 221 25.19 -2.91 -4.27
N GLU A 222 24.52 -3.70 -3.44
CA GLU A 222 24.34 -5.14 -3.68
C GLU A 222 23.34 -5.39 -4.82
N ILE A 223 23.62 -6.42 -5.62
CA ILE A 223 22.67 -6.91 -6.63
C ILE A 223 22.00 -8.17 -6.09
N TRP A 224 20.68 -8.09 -5.98
CA TRP A 224 19.81 -9.16 -5.55
C TRP A 224 18.96 -9.63 -6.72
N ASP A 225 18.55 -10.90 -6.73
CA ASP A 225 17.72 -11.48 -7.79
C ASP A 225 16.46 -12.09 -7.18
N CYS A 226 15.29 -11.69 -7.69
CA CYS A 226 14.03 -12.30 -7.33
C CYS A 226 13.80 -13.64 -8.05
N GLY A 227 14.52 -13.90 -9.14
CA GLY A 227 14.30 -15.03 -10.03
C GLY A 227 13.07 -14.85 -10.91
N ILE A 228 13.08 -15.47 -12.09
CA ILE A 228 11.93 -15.44 -13.01
C ILE A 228 10.93 -16.49 -12.57
N LYS A 229 9.72 -16.07 -12.17
CA LYS A 229 8.62 -16.99 -11.84
C LYS A 229 8.19 -17.74 -13.10
N ARG A 230 8.13 -19.08 -13.05
CA ARG A 230 7.45 -19.85 -14.10
C ARG A 230 5.95 -19.77 -13.85
N GLN A 231 5.24 -19.12 -14.78
CA GLN A 231 3.78 -19.18 -14.85
C GLN A 231 3.35 -20.49 -15.51
#